data_AF-A0A7V9GFV3-F1
#
_entry.id   AF-A0A7V9GFV3-F1
#
_cell.length_a   1.000
_cell.length_b   1.000
_cell.length_c   1.000
_cell.angle_alpha   90.00
_cell.angle_beta   90.00
_cell.angle_gamma   90.00
#
_symmetry.space_group_name_H-M   'P 1'
#
loop_
_entity.id
_entity.type
_entity.pdbx_description
1 polymer ?
#
loop_
_entity_poly.entity_id
_entity_poly.type
_entity_poly.pdbx_seq_one_letter_code
_entity_poly.pdbx_strand_id
1 'polypeptide(L)' 'MSDDELFSCPFCHSHEVDRLFLAAVRLDSCACLSCGARWDEDAESHEFRGRSSRSSILAPRK' A
#
# COMPACT_ATOMS: atom_id res chain seq x y z
N MET A 1 20.87 9.35 -11.40
CA MET A 1 19.40 9.45 -11.50
C MET A 1 18.88 8.08 -11.14
N SER A 2 18.48 7.88 -9.90
CA SER A 2 17.79 6.65 -9.52
C SER A 2 16.34 7.03 -9.41
N ASP A 3 15.58 6.39 -10.27
CA ASP A 3 14.18 6.56 -10.58
C ASP A 3 13.34 6.28 -9.32
N ASP A 4 13.23 7.27 -8.44
CA ASP A 4 12.14 7.35 -7.47
C ASP A 4 10.92 7.78 -8.29
N GLU A 5 10.43 6.86 -9.11
CA GLU A 5 9.13 6.98 -9.76
C GLU A 5 8.14 7.18 -8.60
N LEU A 6 7.75 8.44 -8.40
CA LEU A 6 7.09 8.89 -7.18
C LEU A 6 5.89 8.00 -6.88
N PHE A 7 6.07 7.08 -5.93
CA PHE A 7 5.08 6.05 -5.68
C PHE A 7 3.80 6.68 -5.15
N SER A 8 2.74 6.54 -5.92
CA SER A 8 1.51 7.30 -5.74
C SER A 8 0.38 6.42 -5.25
N CYS A 9 -0.44 6.95 -4.35
CA CYS A 9 -1.65 6.26 -3.90
C CYS A 9 -2.61 6.04 -5.08
N PRO A 10 -3.02 4.80 -5.40
CA PRO A 10 -3.89 4.53 -6.55
C PRO A 10 -5.33 5.06 -6.39
N PHE A 11 -5.67 5.58 -5.21
CA PHE A 11 -7.02 6.07 -4.89
C PHE A 11 -7.16 7.60 -4.94
N CYS A 12 -6.15 8.33 -4.44
CA CYS A 12 -6.18 9.80 -4.40
C CYS A 12 -5.00 10.46 -5.12
N HIS A 13 -4.08 9.66 -5.66
CA HIS A 13 -2.86 10.10 -6.35
C HIS A 13 -1.94 11.00 -5.51
N SER A 14 -2.08 10.99 -4.18
CA SER A 14 -1.10 11.62 -3.28
C SER A 14 0.15 10.74 -3.18
N HIS A 15 1.31 11.38 -3.02
CA HIS A 15 2.61 10.75 -2.90
C HIS A 15 2.98 10.50 -1.42
N GLU A 16 2.12 10.92 -0.49
CA GLU A 16 2.29 10.70 0.95
C GLU A 16 1.90 9.26 1.30
N VAL A 17 2.75 8.30 0.92
CA VAL A 17 2.54 6.87 1.11
C VAL A 17 3.66 6.26 1.95
N ASP A 18 3.29 5.63 3.05
CA ASP A 18 4.19 4.81 3.85
C ASP A 18 4.18 3.37 3.30
N ARG A 19 5.37 2.77 3.12
CA ARG A 19 5.54 1.42 2.57
C ARG A 19 6.38 0.57 3.51
N LEU A 20 5.85 -0.60 3.87
CA LEU A 20 6.52 -1.58 4.72
C LEU A 20 6.66 -2.92 4.01
N PHE A 21 7.90 -3.35 3.79
CA PHE A 21 8.17 -4.67 3.20
C PHE A 21 7.99 -5.80 4.21
N LEU A 22 7.09 -6.74 3.90
CA LEU A 22 6.77 -7.94 4.68
C LEU A 22 7.48 -9.16 4.08
N ALA A 23 8.75 -9.34 4.46
CA ALA A 23 9.63 -10.38 3.91
C ALA A 23 9.05 -11.82 3.99
N ALA A 24 8.27 -12.13 5.03
CA ALA A 24 7.67 -13.45 5.23
C ALA A 24 6.68 -13.84 4.13
N VAL A 25 6.06 -12.86 3.46
CA VAL A 25 5.05 -13.06 2.41
C VAL A 25 5.42 -12.38 1.09
N ARG A 26 6.58 -11.71 1.04
CA ARG A 26 7.10 -10.98 -0.13
C ARG A 26 6.12 -9.93 -0.65
N LEU A 27 5.51 -9.18 0.27
CA LEU A 27 4.57 -8.10 -0.05
C LEU A 27 5.07 -6.77 0.49
N ASP A 28 4.74 -5.69 -0.21
CA ASP A 28 4.81 -4.33 0.30
C ASP A 28 3.43 -3.93 0.83
N SER A 29 3.35 -3.61 2.12
CA SER A 29 2.13 -3.07 2.73
C SER A 29 2.17 -1.55 2.71
N CYS A 30 1.20 -0.96 2.02
CA CYS A 30 1.15 0.46 1.70
C CYS A 30 0.01 1.16 2.46
N ALA A 31 0.28 2.36 2.96
CA ALA A 31 -0.69 3.21 3.63
C ALA A 31 -0.58 4.66 3.17
N CYS A 32 -1.65 5.20 2.59
CA CYS A 32 -1.71 6.61 2.21
C CYS A 32 -2.06 7.47 3.43
N LEU A 33 -1.19 8.42 3.76
CA LEU A 33 -1.38 9.37 4.86
C LEU A 33 -2.39 10.46 4.51
N SER A 34 -2.61 10.71 3.21
CA SER A 34 -3.52 11.75 2.71
C SER A 34 -5.00 11.32 2.73
N CYS A 35 -5.33 10.14 2.20
CA CYS A 35 -6.71 9.65 2.14
C CYS A 35 -7.03 8.49 3.10
N GLY A 36 -6.02 7.93 3.77
CA GLY A 36 -6.16 6.81 4.69
C GLY A 36 -6.35 5.44 4.02
N ALA A 37 -6.29 5.37 2.69
CA ALA A 37 -6.37 4.10 1.98
C ALA A 37 -5.17 3.20 2.32
N ARG A 38 -5.41 1.89 2.35
CA ARG A 38 -4.38 0.87 2.54
C ARG A 38 -4.47 -0.12 1.39
N TRP A 39 -3.34 -0.70 1.02
CA TRP A 39 -3.28 -1.78 0.04
C TRP A 39 -1.98 -2.56 0.20
N ASP A 40 -1.94 -3.75 -0.39
CA ASP A 40 -0.74 -4.58 -0.42
C ASP A 40 -0.34 -4.79 -1.89
N GLU A 41 0.96 -4.77 -2.16
CA GLU A 41 1.55 -5.00 -3.48
C GLU A 41 2.53 -6.18 -3.41
N ASP A 42 2.66 -6.91 -4.50
CA ASP A 42 3.75 -7.88 -4.66
C ASP A 42 5.07 -7.13 -4.71
N ALA A 43 6.03 -7.48 -3.85
CA ALA A 43 7.28 -6.73 -3.75
C ALA A 43 8.21 -6.92 -4.95
N GLU A 44 7.97 -7.93 -5.80
CA GLU A 44 8.76 -8.15 -7.01
C GLU A 44 8.05 -7.65 -8.26
N SER A 45 6.75 -7.97 -8.40
CA SER A 45 5.98 -7.61 -9.59
C SER A 45 5.27 -6.26 -9.48
N HIS A 46 5.25 -5.64 -8.29
CA HIS A 46 4.44 -4.46 -7.95
C HIS A 46 2.94 -4.67 -8.24
N GLU A 47 2.51 -5.91 -8.41
CA GLU A 47 1.12 -6.22 -8.68
C GLU A 47 0.29 -5.90 -7.45
N PHE A 48 -0.79 -5.16 -7.67
CA PHE A 48 -1.77 -4.87 -6.63
C PHE A 48 -2.39 -6.19 -6.13
N ARG A 49 -2.02 -6.62 -4.93
CA ARG A 49 -2.57 -7.81 -4.25
C ARG A 49 -3.74 -7.43 -3.33
N GLY A 50 -3.78 -6.16 -2.93
CA GLY A 50 -4.91 -5.44 -2.36
C GLY A 50 -5.13 -5.62 -0.86
N ARG A 51 -5.64 -4.57 -0.20
CA ARG A 51 -6.73 -4.68 0.79
C ARG A 51 -7.40 -3.34 1.08
N SER A 52 -8.70 -3.29 0.72
CA SER A 52 -9.74 -2.50 1.38
C SER A 52 -9.93 -1.05 0.92
N SER A 53 -10.95 -0.83 0.07
CA SER A 53 -11.68 0.44 0.08
C SER A 53 -12.24 0.72 1.49
N ARG A 54 -12.66 1.97 1.73
CA ARG A 54 -13.13 2.52 3.03
C ARG A 54 -14.14 1.64 3.81
N SER A 55 -14.75 0.63 3.17
CA SER A 55 -15.73 -0.29 3.74
C SER A 55 -15.17 -1.60 4.27
N SER A 56 -13.91 -1.96 4.00
CA SER A 56 -13.33 -3.18 4.56
C SER A 56 -12.68 -2.84 5.90
N ILE A 57 -13.53 -2.79 6.92
CA ILE A 57 -13.15 -2.72 8.33
C ILE A 57 -12.34 -3.99 8.63
N LEU A 58 -11.04 -3.81 8.82
CA LEU A 58 -10.21 -4.79 9.50
C LEU A 58 -10.48 -4.62 10.98
N ALA A 59 -11.48 -5.35 11.47
CA ALA A 59 -11.72 -5.43 12.91
C ALA A 59 -10.51 -6.12 13.57
N PRO A 60 -9.99 -5.59 14.69
CA PRO A 60 -8.97 -6.29 15.46
C PRO A 60 -9.55 -7.63 15.94
N ARG A 61 -8.79 -8.72 15.76
CA ARG A 61 -9.12 -9.97 16.46
C ARG A 61 -8.72 -9.78 17.92
N LYS A 62 -9.72 -9.91 18.81
CA LYS A 62 -9.52 -9.99 20.25
C LYS A 62 -8.60 -11.14 20.62
#